data_AF-A0A924GS39-F1
#
_entry.id   AF-A0A924GS39-F1
#
_cell.length_a   1.000
_cell.length_b   1.000
_cell.length_c   1.000
_cell.angle_alpha   90.00
_cell.angle_beta   90.00
_cell.angle_gamma   90.00
#
_symmetry.space_group_name_H-M   'P 1'
#
loop_
_entity.id
_entity.type
_entity.pdbx_description
1 polymer ?
#
loop_
_entity_poly.entity_id
_entity_poly.type
_entity_poly.pdbx_seq_one_letter_code
_entity_poly.pdbx_strand_id
1 'polypeptide(L)'
;DKQRTALGRAVGFEPPTAGHFLSALDNNVVTLPDKSPVRAVLMQCAAHYLGVGQANGKPLDAVGRFHLGNGARVEQLNWAGDPSPKGLKQSYGLMVNYLYDLRRLDKHRALLAQGKIPVSGGIEDLYI
;
A
#
# COMPACT_ATOMS: atom_id res chain seq x y z
N ASP A 1 -12.63 15.29 4.00
CA ASP A 1 -14.04 15.15 4.42
C ASP A 1 -14.79 13.94 3.87
N LYS A 2 -15.13 13.87 2.58
CA LYS A 2 -16.03 12.82 2.04
C LYS A 2 -15.59 11.38 2.31
N GLN A 3 -14.30 11.08 2.15
CA GLN A 3 -13.77 9.72 2.38
C GLN A 3 -13.77 9.34 3.86
N ARG A 4 -13.48 10.29 4.75
CA ARG A 4 -13.51 10.07 6.20
C ARG A 4 -14.94 9.79 6.68
N THR A 5 -15.94 10.50 6.16
CA THR A 5 -17.36 10.21 6.40
C THR A 5 -17.76 8.84 5.84
N ALA A 6 -17.34 8.49 4.62
CA ALA A 6 -17.62 7.18 4.05
C ALA A 6 -17.01 6.03 4.87
N LEU A 7 -15.77 6.21 5.34
CA LEU A 7 -15.13 5.29 6.28
C LEU A 7 -15.91 5.22 7.59
N GLY A 8 -16.29 6.37 8.16
CA GLY A 8 -17.06 6.45 9.40
C GLY A 8 -18.37 5.67 9.35
N ARG A 9 -19.13 5.83 8.27
CA ARG A 9 -20.34 5.03 8.01
C ARG A 9 -20.04 3.54 7.88
N ALA A 10 -18.95 3.16 7.20
CA ALA A 10 -18.59 1.76 6.99
C ALA A 10 -18.13 1.06 8.28
N VAL A 11 -17.48 1.79 9.20
CA VAL A 11 -17.03 1.25 10.50
C VAL A 11 -18.03 1.49 11.63
N GLY A 12 -19.09 2.27 11.40
CA GLY A 12 -20.13 2.59 12.39
C GLY A 12 -19.74 3.67 13.41
N PHE A 13 -18.71 4.47 13.15
CA PHE A 13 -18.23 5.51 14.07
C PHE A 13 -17.91 6.82 13.34
N GLU A 14 -18.43 7.95 13.82
CA GLU A 14 -18.17 9.28 13.26
C GLU A 14 -17.72 10.25 14.38
N PRO A 15 -16.46 10.72 14.38
CA PRO A 15 -15.41 10.43 13.39
C PRO A 15 -14.81 9.03 13.56
N PRO A 16 -14.37 8.37 12.47
CA PRO A 16 -13.61 7.13 12.58
C PRO A 16 -12.24 7.40 13.21
N THR A 17 -11.77 6.44 14.00
CA THR A 17 -10.42 6.41 14.58
C THR A 17 -9.61 5.31 13.89
N ALA A 18 -8.28 5.32 14.08
CA ALA A 18 -7.43 4.23 13.62
C ALA A 18 -7.85 2.88 14.23
N GLY A 19 -8.25 2.85 15.50
CA GLY A 19 -8.73 1.63 16.16
C GLY A 19 -10.00 1.06 15.51
N HIS A 20 -10.97 1.93 15.16
CA HIS A 20 -12.17 1.50 14.43
C HIS A 20 -11.83 0.92 13.06
N PHE A 21 -10.88 1.53 12.35
CA PHE A 21 -10.42 1.05 11.06
C PHE A 21 -9.72 -0.32 11.15
N LEU A 22 -8.78 -0.47 12.08
CA LEU A 22 -8.05 -1.74 12.29
C LEU A 22 -9.00 -2.87 12.70
N SER A 23 -9.94 -2.59 13.62
CA SER A 23 -10.95 -3.58 14.02
C SER A 23 -11.84 -4.02 12.85
N ALA A 24 -12.18 -3.12 11.92
CA ALA A 24 -12.93 -3.49 10.72
C ALA A 24 -12.13 -4.42 9.78
N LEU A 25 -10.81 -4.26 9.70
CA LEU A 25 -9.93 -5.13 8.91
C LEU A 25 -9.79 -6.52 9.54
N ASP A 26 -9.53 -6.58 10.85
CA ASP A 26 -9.29 -7.84 11.57
C ASP A 26 -10.46 -8.83 11.46
N ASN A 27 -11.68 -8.33 11.30
CA ASN A 27 -12.88 -9.17 11.25
C ASN A 27 -13.12 -9.82 9.87
N ASN A 28 -12.80 -9.18 8.75
CA ASN A 28 -13.27 -9.61 7.43
C ASN A 28 -12.46 -9.07 6.23
N VAL A 29 -11.18 -8.74 6.38
CA VAL A 29 -10.45 -8.05 5.30
C VAL A 29 -10.54 -8.73 3.93
N VAL A 30 -10.38 -10.06 3.84
CA VAL A 30 -10.36 -10.77 2.55
C VAL A 30 -11.68 -10.63 1.78
N THR A 31 -12.81 -10.56 2.48
CA THR A 31 -14.15 -10.56 1.88
C THR A 31 -14.68 -9.16 1.57
N LEU A 32 -13.90 -8.10 1.86
CA LEU A 32 -14.34 -6.73 1.58
C LEU A 32 -14.49 -6.48 0.07
N PRO A 33 -15.65 -5.98 -0.37
CA PRO A 33 -15.89 -5.70 -1.78
C PRO A 33 -15.02 -4.54 -2.28
N ASP A 34 -14.75 -4.49 -3.58
CA ASP A 34 -13.92 -3.47 -4.25
C ASP A 34 -14.34 -2.03 -3.90
N LYS A 35 -15.64 -1.79 -3.76
CA LYS A 35 -16.20 -0.46 -3.43
C LYS A 35 -16.23 -0.17 -1.93
N SER A 36 -15.70 -1.04 -1.08
CA SER A 36 -15.67 -0.82 0.37
C SER A 36 -14.78 0.38 0.71
N PRO A 37 -15.27 1.37 1.48
CA PRO A 37 -14.45 2.45 1.98
C PRO A 37 -13.26 1.95 2.82
N VAL A 38 -13.44 0.86 3.57
CA VAL A 38 -12.38 0.23 4.37
C VAL A 38 -11.28 -0.33 3.46
N ARG A 39 -11.66 -1.05 2.40
CA ARG A 39 -10.70 -1.55 1.40
C ARG A 39 -9.96 -0.42 0.71
N ALA A 40 -10.67 0.62 0.30
CA ALA A 40 -10.07 1.78 -0.36
C ALA A 40 -9.00 2.42 0.54
N VAL A 41 -9.32 2.68 1.81
CA VAL A 41 -8.35 3.26 2.75
C VAL A 41 -7.15 2.33 2.97
N LEU A 42 -7.35 1.01 3.09
CA LEU A 42 -6.22 0.08 3.24
C LEU A 42 -5.29 0.11 2.02
N MET A 43 -5.83 0.13 0.80
CA MET A 43 -5.04 0.23 -0.43
C MET A 43 -4.24 1.53 -0.49
N GLN A 44 -4.84 2.66 -0.09
CA GLN A 44 -4.13 3.94 -0.02
C GLN A 44 -3.03 3.95 1.03
N CYS A 45 -3.29 3.40 2.23
CA CYS A 45 -2.27 3.26 3.26
C CYS A 45 -1.09 2.40 2.78
N ALA A 46 -1.36 1.29 2.08
CA ALA A 46 -0.32 0.45 1.51
C ALA A 46 0.47 1.16 0.39
N ALA A 47 -0.23 1.89 -0.50
CA ALA A 47 0.41 2.68 -1.55
C ALA A 47 1.33 3.75 -0.95
N HIS A 48 0.86 4.45 0.09
CA HIS A 48 1.66 5.43 0.80
C HIS A 48 2.87 4.78 1.49
N TYR A 49 2.68 3.67 2.20
CA TYR A 49 3.75 2.93 2.87
C TYR A 49 4.86 2.48 1.90
N LEU A 50 4.50 2.01 0.71
CA LEU A 50 5.45 1.50 -0.29
C LEU A 50 6.05 2.59 -1.18
N GLY A 51 5.29 3.62 -1.51
CA GLY A 51 5.63 4.62 -2.53
C GLY A 51 6.10 5.98 -1.98
N VAL A 52 5.83 6.26 -0.70
CA VAL A 52 6.19 7.55 -0.06
C VAL A 52 6.90 7.33 1.27
N GLY A 53 6.50 6.31 2.02
CA GLY A 53 7.02 6.02 3.34
C GLY A 53 8.52 5.79 3.36
N GLN A 54 9.25 6.65 4.08
CA GLN A 54 10.68 6.54 4.26
C GLN A 54 11.10 6.81 5.71
N ALA A 55 12.17 6.13 6.14
CA ALA A 55 12.87 6.41 7.38
C ALA A 55 14.37 6.45 7.10
N ASN A 56 15.05 7.50 7.59
CA ASN A 56 16.49 7.71 7.37
C ASN A 56 16.90 7.62 5.89
N GLY A 57 16.08 8.20 5.00
CA GLY A 57 16.33 8.23 3.55
C GLY A 57 16.13 6.89 2.82
N LYS A 58 15.50 5.90 3.46
CA LYS A 58 15.25 4.58 2.85
C LYS A 58 13.76 4.22 2.90
N PRO A 59 13.22 3.52 1.89
CA PRO A 59 11.86 2.99 1.94
C PRO A 59 11.61 2.19 3.23
N LEU A 60 10.43 2.33 3.82
CA LEU A 60 10.09 1.65 5.08
C LEU A 60 10.16 0.12 4.92
N ASP A 61 9.60 -0.39 3.82
CA ASP A 61 9.51 -1.83 3.58
C ASP A 61 10.86 -2.47 3.27
N ALA A 62 11.20 -3.53 3.99
CA ALA A 62 12.49 -4.22 3.81
C ALA A 62 12.58 -4.95 2.46
N VAL A 63 11.48 -5.58 2.01
CA VAL A 63 11.42 -6.28 0.73
C VAL A 63 11.41 -5.26 -0.41
N GLY A 64 10.67 -4.16 -0.25
CA GLY A 64 10.68 -3.03 -1.15
C GLY A 64 12.07 -2.42 -1.31
N ARG A 65 12.80 -2.20 -0.22
CA ARG A 65 14.21 -1.74 -0.28
C ARG A 65 15.07 -2.62 -1.18
N PHE A 66 14.93 -3.94 -1.10
CA PHE A 66 15.68 -4.87 -1.94
C PHE A 66 15.33 -4.70 -3.42
N HIS A 67 14.03 -4.73 -3.76
CA HIS A 67 13.62 -4.64 -5.17
C HIS A 67 13.92 -3.27 -5.79
N LEU A 68 13.62 -2.20 -5.07
CA LEU A 68 13.86 -0.82 -5.50
C LEU A 68 15.37 -0.54 -5.64
N GLY A 69 16.21 -1.06 -4.72
CA GLY A 69 17.67 -0.95 -4.82
C GLY A 69 18.26 -1.63 -6.06
N ASN A 70 17.56 -2.65 -6.56
CA ASN A 70 17.88 -3.34 -7.81
C ASN A 70 17.26 -2.68 -9.05
N GLY A 71 16.58 -1.53 -8.91
CA GLY A 71 16.03 -0.76 -10.03
C GLY A 71 14.58 -1.10 -10.43
N ALA A 72 13.88 -1.90 -9.64
CA ALA A 72 12.44 -2.08 -9.86
C ALA A 72 11.65 -0.80 -9.51
N ARG A 73 10.38 -0.77 -9.91
CA ARG A 73 9.38 0.15 -9.39
C ARG A 73 8.26 -0.61 -8.69
N VAL A 74 7.55 0.04 -7.76
CA VAL A 74 6.28 -0.47 -7.22
C VAL A 74 5.27 -0.45 -8.37
N GLU A 75 4.83 -1.62 -8.83
CA GLU A 75 3.98 -1.70 -10.02
C GLU A 75 2.50 -1.75 -9.68
N GLN A 76 2.12 -2.65 -8.78
CA GLN A 76 0.73 -2.94 -8.51
C GLN A 76 0.57 -3.49 -7.09
N LEU A 77 -0.51 -3.08 -6.42
CA LEU A 77 -0.99 -3.69 -5.20
C LEU A 77 -2.06 -4.74 -5.52
N ASN A 78 -1.94 -5.90 -4.92
CA ASN A 78 -2.83 -7.04 -5.12
C ASN A 78 -3.64 -7.27 -3.85
N TRP A 79 -4.95 -7.07 -3.97
CA TRP A 79 -5.90 -7.43 -2.91
C TRP A 79 -5.95 -8.96 -2.75
N ALA A 80 -5.94 -9.44 -1.51
CA ALA A 80 -5.98 -10.87 -1.19
C ALA A 80 -4.93 -11.71 -1.94
N GLY A 81 -3.76 -11.14 -2.20
CA GLY A 81 -2.66 -11.84 -2.89
C GLY A 81 -1.99 -12.92 -2.03
N ASP A 82 -2.08 -12.82 -0.70
CA ASP A 82 -1.72 -13.90 0.22
C ASP A 82 -2.80 -14.03 1.33
N PRO A 83 -3.85 -14.84 1.12
CA PRO A 83 -4.91 -15.03 2.11
C PRO A 83 -4.50 -15.99 3.25
N SER A 84 -3.25 -16.43 3.33
CA SER A 84 -2.78 -17.29 4.42
C SER A 84 -2.81 -16.55 5.76
N PRO A 85 -2.88 -17.26 6.90
CA PRO A 85 -2.79 -16.63 8.22
C PRO A 85 -1.54 -15.75 8.40
N LYS A 86 -0.43 -16.11 7.74
CA LYS A 86 0.81 -15.33 7.74
C LYS A 86 0.63 -14.03 6.94
N GLY A 87 0.12 -14.10 5.72
CA GLY A 87 -0.13 -12.93 4.88
C GLY A 87 -1.11 -11.94 5.52
N LEU A 88 -2.18 -12.46 6.14
CA LEU A 88 -3.13 -11.65 6.89
C LEU A 88 -2.47 -10.92 8.06
N LYS A 89 -1.63 -11.61 8.83
CA LYS A 89 -0.92 -11.01 9.96
C LYS A 89 0.13 -9.98 9.53
N GLN A 90 0.76 -10.15 8.37
CA GLN A 90 1.85 -9.28 7.92
C GLN A 90 1.37 -8.02 7.19
N SER A 91 0.33 -8.15 6.36
CA SER A 91 -0.08 -7.09 5.43
C SER A 91 -1.58 -7.11 5.11
N TYR A 92 -2.41 -7.72 5.97
CA TYR A 92 -3.82 -7.94 5.69
C TYR A 92 -4.08 -8.70 4.37
N GLY A 93 -3.12 -9.55 3.98
CA GLY A 93 -3.16 -10.34 2.76
C GLY A 93 -2.87 -9.55 1.48
N LEU A 94 -2.46 -8.28 1.59
CA LEU A 94 -1.95 -7.53 0.46
C LEU A 94 -0.60 -8.07 -0.01
N MET A 95 -0.46 -8.18 -1.32
CA MET A 95 0.81 -8.44 -2.00
C MET A 95 1.13 -7.29 -2.94
N VAL A 96 2.39 -7.21 -3.36
CA VAL A 96 2.88 -6.18 -4.28
C VAL A 96 3.64 -6.82 -5.44
N ASN A 97 3.44 -6.30 -6.64
CA ASN A 97 4.32 -6.57 -7.76
C ASN A 97 5.37 -5.48 -7.89
N TYR A 98 6.63 -5.89 -8.05
CA TYR A 98 7.73 -5.02 -8.42
C TYR A 98 8.11 -5.28 -9.88
N LEU A 99 8.02 -4.25 -10.73
CA LEU A 99 8.37 -4.40 -12.15
C LEU A 99 9.82 -3.99 -12.39
N TYR A 100 10.57 -4.89 -13.02
CA TYR A 100 11.89 -4.62 -13.58
C TYR A 100 11.78 -4.28 -15.07
N ASP A 101 11.72 -2.98 -15.38
CA ASP A 101 11.90 -2.51 -16.74
C ASP A 101 13.40 -2.33 -17.00
N LEU A 102 13.98 -3.25 -17.78
CA LEU A 102 15.41 -3.27 -18.09
C LEU A 102 15.91 -1.95 -18.68
N ARG A 103 15.07 -1.21 -19.40
CA ARG A 103 15.43 0.08 -20.00
C ARG A 103 15.43 1.23 -19.01
N ARG A 104 14.89 1.02 -17.80
CA ARG A 104 14.72 2.05 -16.77
C ARG A 104 15.44 1.76 -15.45
N LEU A 105 16.14 0.62 -15.32
CA LEU A 105 16.80 0.21 -14.07
C LEU A 105 17.67 1.33 -13.48
N ASP A 106 18.60 1.88 -14.26
CA ASP A 106 19.52 2.92 -13.78
C ASP A 106 18.79 4.21 -13.42
N LYS A 107 17.78 4.58 -14.21
CA LYS A 107 16.91 5.73 -13.91
C LYS A 107 16.19 5.55 -12.57
N HIS A 108 15.61 4.37 -12.33
CA HIS A 108 14.92 4.07 -11.08
C HIS A 108 15.87 4.06 -9.88
N ARG A 109 17.08 3.52 -10.03
CA ARG A 109 18.12 3.56 -8.99
C ARG A 109 18.57 4.99 -8.68
N ALA A 110 18.73 5.82 -9.71
CA ALA A 110 19.07 7.23 -9.54
C ALA A 110 17.96 8.01 -8.81
N LEU A 111 16.69 7.76 -9.15
CA LEU A 111 15.54 8.34 -8.43
C LEU A 111 15.56 7.93 -6.96
N LEU A 112 15.77 6.63 -6.66
CA LEU A 112 15.82 6.14 -5.29
C LEU A 112 16.97 6.78 -4.49
N ALA A 113 18.14 6.95 -5.11
CA ALA A 113 19.27 7.65 -4.48
C ALA A 113 18.97 9.12 -4.16
N GLN A 114 18.03 9.74 -4.89
CA GLN A 114 17.52 11.09 -4.61
C GLN A 114 16.34 11.09 -3.63
N GLY A 115 16.03 9.94 -3.02
CA GLY A 115 14.92 9.77 -2.09
C GLY A 115 13.55 9.62 -2.77
N LYS A 116 13.46 9.48 -4.10
CA LYS A 116 12.19 9.30 -4.82
C LYS A 116 11.97 7.83 -5.12
N ILE A 117 10.91 7.24 -4.58
CA ILE A 117 10.56 5.84 -4.85
C ILE A 117 9.91 5.74 -6.23
N PRO A 118 10.44 4.94 -7.17
CA PRO A 118 9.79 4.69 -8.44
C PRO A 118 8.50 3.90 -8.25
N VAL A 119 7.40 4.43 -8.78
CA VAL A 119 6.07 3.81 -8.72
C VAL A 119 5.38 3.88 -10.09
N SER A 120 4.36 3.05 -10.32
CA SER A 120 3.49 3.14 -11.50
C SER A 120 2.40 4.20 -11.29
N GLY A 121 1.77 4.67 -12.38
CA GLY A 121 0.65 5.60 -12.30
C GLY A 121 -0.53 5.03 -11.49
N GLY A 122 -0.79 3.72 -11.58
CA GLY A 122 -1.86 3.08 -10.79
C GLY A 122 -1.58 3.06 -9.28
N ILE A 123 -0.32 3.15 -8.85
CA ILE A 123 0.04 3.36 -7.44
C ILE A 123 -0.10 4.84 -7.06
N GLU A 124 0.29 5.76 -7.94
CA GLU A 124 0.11 7.21 -7.72
C GLU A 124 -1.37 7.60 -7.59
N ASP A 125 -2.25 6.97 -8.36
CA ASP A 125 -3.71 7.16 -8.28
C ASP A 125 -4.31 6.77 -6.91
N LEU A 126 -3.57 6.00 -6.11
CA LEU A 126 -3.95 5.60 -4.74
C LEU A 126 -3.39 6.54 -3.66
N TYR A 127 -2.65 7.59 -4.02
CA TYR A 127 -2.18 8.55 -3.02
C TYR A 127 -3.33 9.39 -2.47
N ILE A 128 -3.15 9.85 -1.23
CA ILE A 128 -4.11 10.63 -0.44
C ILE A 128 -3.76 12.11 -0.55
#